data_AF-A0A2H9LWL2-F1
#
_entry.id   AF-A0A2H9LWL2-F1
#
_cell.length_a   1.000
_cell.length_b   1.000
_cell.length_c   1.000
_cell.angle_alpha   90.00
_cell.angle_beta   90.00
_cell.angle_gamma   90.00
#
_symmetry.space_group_name_H-M   'P 1'
#
loop_
_entity.id
_entity.type
_entity.pdbx_description
1 polymer ?
#
loop_
_entity_poly.entity_id
_entity_poly.type
_entity_poly.pdbx_seq_one_letter_code
_entity_poly.pdbx_strand_id
1 'polypeptide(L)'
;MLVFQAVLPVLLSAEKESRVTLIGGTHVPFAPTFDYVKSVFLPTLGIDTELEMKRPGFYPKGGGVVEARIAPINLAGVKLRIGSNKGPAKARITSANLPDEVVRREWQTLLSAKINDVEITRIEADSLGNAILVYSGSTGSSNLGKIGYKAEDVAKDCVETFEKYCANNANVDPYLADQLLVYKYLAESDAAELNPVEKIKHYETNESIIKLFLEK
;
A
#
# COMPACT_ATOMS: atom_id res chain seq x y z
N MET A 1 0.00 -6.15 7.23
CA MET A 1 0.31 -4.72 7.38
C MET A 1 -0.66 -3.90 8.24
N LEU A 2 -1.86 -4.41 8.58
CA LEU A 2 -2.80 -3.66 9.41
C LEU A 2 -2.24 -3.29 10.80
N VAL A 3 -1.56 -4.24 11.47
CA VAL A 3 -0.92 -3.98 12.77
C VAL A 3 0.10 -2.84 12.68
N PHE A 4 0.91 -2.81 11.61
CA PHE A 4 1.85 -1.72 11.36
C PHE A 4 1.14 -0.37 11.32
N GLN A 5 0.06 -0.25 10.53
CA GLN A 5 -0.68 1.00 10.40
C GLN A 5 -1.37 1.43 11.70
N ALA A 6 -1.82 0.46 12.51
CA ALA A 6 -2.44 0.75 13.80
C ALA A 6 -1.45 1.33 14.82
N VAL A 7 -0.22 0.79 14.87
CA VAL A 7 0.79 1.26 15.83
C VAL A 7 1.57 2.48 15.34
N LEU A 8 1.66 2.69 14.03
CA LEU A 8 2.53 3.71 13.42
C LEU A 8 2.29 5.14 13.97
N PRO A 9 1.06 5.67 14.06
CA PRO A 9 0.83 7.01 14.63
C PRO A 9 1.36 7.15 16.06
N VAL A 10 1.16 6.12 16.89
CA VAL A 10 1.61 6.12 18.29
C VAL A 10 3.14 6.10 18.36
N LEU A 11 3.78 5.28 17.54
CA LEU A 11 5.24 5.17 17.52
C LEU A 11 5.92 6.41 16.92
N LEU A 12 5.26 7.11 15.99
CA LEU A 12 5.72 8.40 15.48
C LEU A 12 5.64 9.50 16.54
N SER A 13 4.69 9.42 17.48
CA SER A 13 4.59 10.35 18.61
C SER A 13 5.39 9.94 19.84
N ALA A 14 6.19 8.87 19.78
CA ALA A 14 7.00 8.43 20.91
C ALA A 14 8.14 9.41 21.22
N GLU A 15 8.75 9.31 22.40
CA GLU A 15 9.91 10.15 22.77
C GLU A 15 11.21 9.70 22.09
N LYS A 16 11.28 8.44 21.65
CA LYS A 16 12.49 7.79 21.12
C LYS A 16 12.15 6.88 19.94
N GLU A 17 13.17 6.57 19.15
CA GLU A 17 13.07 5.60 18.06
C GLU A 17 12.51 4.26 18.55
N SER A 18 11.60 3.71 17.75
CA SER A 18 11.01 2.40 17.97
C SER A 18 11.47 1.40 16.92
N ARG A 19 11.65 0.15 17.34
CA ARG A 19 11.87 -1.00 16.44
C ARG A 19 10.77 -2.01 16.68
N VAL A 20 10.09 -2.41 15.61
CA VAL A 20 9.00 -3.40 15.69
C VAL A 20 9.23 -4.52 14.70
N THR A 21 9.03 -5.75 15.17
CA THR A 21 9.01 -6.95 14.34
C THR A 21 7.57 -7.44 14.27
N LEU A 22 7.04 -7.55 13.05
CA LEU A 22 5.69 -7.97 12.77
C LEU A 22 5.73 -9.33 12.10
N ILE A 23 5.00 -10.30 12.65
CA ILE A 23 4.93 -11.67 12.16
C ILE A 23 3.51 -11.96 11.70
N GLY A 24 3.32 -12.38 10.44
CA GLY A 24 2.00 -12.68 9.88
C GLY A 24 1.95 -12.57 8.36
N GLY A 25 0.81 -12.14 7.82
CA GLY A 25 0.62 -11.95 6.38
C GLY A 25 1.26 -10.66 5.86
N THR A 26 2.08 -10.76 4.81
CA THR A 26 2.62 -9.61 4.05
C THR A 26 1.85 -9.38 2.75
N HIS A 27 1.32 -10.43 2.13
CA HIS A 27 0.53 -10.39 0.91
C HIS A 27 -0.73 -11.25 1.10
N VAL A 28 -1.77 -10.64 1.66
CA VAL A 28 -3.01 -11.34 2.06
C VAL A 28 -4.24 -10.55 1.61
N PRO A 29 -5.36 -11.21 1.30
CA PRO A 29 -6.58 -10.52 0.89
C PRO A 29 -7.12 -9.65 2.03
N PHE A 30 -7.92 -8.63 1.66
CA PHE A 30 -8.58 -7.71 2.58
C PHE A 30 -7.64 -6.89 3.49
N ALA A 31 -6.37 -6.77 3.11
CA ALA A 31 -5.40 -5.90 3.76
C ALA A 31 -4.45 -5.30 2.72
N PRO A 32 -3.89 -4.10 2.97
CA PRO A 32 -2.84 -3.57 2.12
C PRO A 32 -1.63 -4.50 2.14
N THR A 33 -1.06 -4.75 0.96
CA THR A 33 0.15 -5.57 0.82
C THR A 33 1.37 -4.83 1.34
N PHE A 34 2.44 -5.55 1.65
CA PHE A 34 3.73 -4.96 1.98
C PHE A 34 4.21 -4.00 0.89
N ASP A 35 4.10 -4.42 -0.37
CA ASP A 35 4.51 -3.62 -1.53
C ASP A 35 3.73 -2.31 -1.62
N TYR A 36 2.41 -2.34 -1.42
CA TYR A 36 1.60 -1.14 -1.42
C TYR A 36 2.01 -0.19 -0.28
N VAL A 37 2.22 -0.72 0.93
CA VAL A 37 2.62 0.11 2.07
C VAL A 37 3.99 0.76 1.83
N LYS A 38 4.95 0.01 1.29
CA LYS A 38 6.31 0.47 1.05
C LYS A 38 6.39 1.48 -0.11
N SER A 39 5.62 1.27 -1.18
CA SER A 39 5.75 2.05 -2.42
C SER A 39 4.74 3.18 -2.56
N VAL A 40 3.61 3.14 -1.83
CA VAL A 40 2.53 4.14 -1.93
C VAL A 40 2.29 4.83 -0.60
N PHE A 41 1.94 4.09 0.46
CA PHE A 41 1.55 4.68 1.74
C PHE A 41 2.69 5.46 2.42
N LEU A 42 3.84 4.82 2.67
CA LEU A 42 4.96 5.48 3.38
C LEU A 42 5.53 6.68 2.59
N PRO A 43 5.76 6.59 1.26
CA PRO A 43 6.20 7.75 0.48
C PRO A 43 5.20 8.90 0.51
N THR A 44 3.89 8.60 0.49
CA THR A 44 2.84 9.63 0.58
C THR A 44 2.76 10.26 1.97
N LEU A 45 2.99 9.49 3.03
CA LEU A 45 3.07 10.02 4.39
C LEU A 45 4.27 10.98 4.56
N GLY A 46 5.31 10.84 3.73
CA GLY A 46 6.42 11.77 3.65
C GLY A 46 7.41 11.68 4.80
N ILE A 47 7.38 10.57 5.55
CA ILE A 47 8.20 10.29 6.72
C ILE A 47 9.35 9.36 6.38
N ASP A 48 10.44 9.46 7.13
CA ASP A 48 11.55 8.53 7.03
C ASP A 48 11.26 7.33 7.95
N THR A 49 10.97 6.18 7.35
CA THR A 49 10.69 4.94 8.06
C THR A 49 11.33 3.81 7.29
N GLU A 50 12.26 3.11 7.91
CA GLU A 50 12.85 1.92 7.31
C GLU A 50 11.86 0.77 7.49
N LEU A 51 11.38 0.21 6.37
CA LEU A 51 10.46 -0.92 6.35
C LEU A 51 11.03 -2.04 5.48
N GLU A 52 11.35 -3.16 6.10
CA GLU A 52 12.02 -4.28 5.45
C GLU A 52 11.24 -5.58 5.64
N MET A 53 11.00 -6.31 4.55
CA MET A 53 10.41 -7.65 4.59
C MET A 53 11.55 -8.67 4.66
N LYS A 54 11.79 -9.22 5.85
CA LYS A 54 12.79 -10.29 6.07
C LYS A 54 12.30 -11.63 5.52
N ARG A 55 10.99 -11.85 5.55
CA ARG A 55 10.37 -13.08 5.04
C ARG A 55 8.98 -12.79 4.47
N PRO A 56 8.63 -13.29 3.27
CA PRO A 56 7.27 -13.16 2.77
C PRO A 56 6.28 -14.04 3.54
N GLY A 57 5.05 -13.55 3.65
CA GLY A 57 3.91 -14.28 4.22
C GLY A 57 2.70 -14.16 3.29
N PHE A 58 2.55 -15.14 2.41
CA PHE A 58 1.38 -15.24 1.53
C PHE A 58 0.27 -16.05 2.20
N TYR A 59 -0.99 -15.69 1.92
CA TYR A 59 -2.14 -16.51 2.32
C TYR A 59 -2.07 -17.89 1.63
N PRO A 60 -2.47 -19.01 2.29
CA PRO A 60 -3.03 -19.09 3.64
C PRO A 60 -2.02 -19.29 4.76
N LYS A 61 -0.77 -19.67 4.47
CA LYS A 61 0.19 -20.04 5.52
C LYS A 61 0.67 -18.84 6.34
N GLY A 62 0.80 -17.66 5.72
CA GLY A 62 1.32 -16.47 6.37
C GLY A 62 2.77 -16.65 6.82
N GLY A 63 3.07 -16.27 8.07
CA GLY A 63 4.40 -16.42 8.67
C GLY A 63 5.43 -15.35 8.27
N GLY A 64 5.13 -14.48 7.31
CA GLY A 64 6.02 -13.41 6.89
C GLY A 64 6.48 -12.53 8.05
N VAL A 65 7.69 -12.01 7.92
CA VAL A 65 8.37 -11.20 8.93
C VAL A 65 8.72 -9.86 8.31
N VAL A 66 8.24 -8.80 8.94
CA VAL A 66 8.53 -7.42 8.57
C VAL A 66 9.15 -6.72 9.76
N GLU A 67 10.26 -6.05 9.53
CA GLU A 67 10.93 -5.20 10.51
C GLU A 67 10.73 -3.74 10.12
N ALA A 68 10.40 -2.91 11.10
CA ALA A 68 10.30 -1.47 10.92
C ALA A 68 11.12 -0.72 11.97
N ARG A 69 11.84 0.31 11.52
CA ARG A 69 12.53 1.30 12.36
C ARG A 69 11.83 2.64 12.17
N ILE A 70 11.25 3.16 13.24
CA ILE A 70 10.37 4.32 13.22
C ILE A 70 10.99 5.40 14.11
N ALA A 71 11.45 6.48 13.49
CA ALA A 71 11.93 7.66 14.20
C ALA A 71 10.74 8.53 14.64
N PRO A 72 10.77 9.10 15.85
CA PRO A 72 9.72 9.99 16.31
C PRO A 72 9.71 11.29 15.51
N ILE A 73 8.52 11.84 15.26
CA ILE A 73 8.30 13.11 14.57
C ILE A 73 7.24 13.95 15.28
N ASN A 74 7.23 15.25 15.00
CA ASN A 74 6.09 16.08 15.36
C ASN A 74 4.95 15.84 14.35
N LEU A 75 3.92 15.07 14.74
CA LEU A 75 2.77 14.78 13.88
C LEU A 75 1.99 16.03 13.48
N ALA A 76 1.98 17.08 14.30
CA ALA A 76 1.39 18.37 13.94
C ALA A 76 2.02 18.98 12.68
N GLY A 77 3.31 18.71 12.45
CA GLY A 77 4.07 19.19 11.30
C GLY A 77 4.16 18.22 10.13
N VAL A 78 3.43 17.10 10.14
CA VAL A 78 3.48 16.11 9.06
C VAL A 78 2.97 16.72 7.76
N LYS A 79 3.71 16.54 6.67
CA LYS A 79 3.36 17.05 5.34
C LYS A 79 3.13 15.88 4.39
N LEU A 80 1.85 15.57 4.16
CA LEU A 80 1.45 14.54 3.20
C LEU A 80 1.92 14.93 1.79
N ARG A 81 2.69 14.05 1.17
CA ARG A 81 3.22 14.19 -0.19
C ARG A 81 2.20 13.63 -1.19
N ILE A 82 1.05 14.28 -1.27
CA ILE A 82 0.02 13.92 -2.25
C ILE A 82 0.55 14.28 -3.65
N GLY A 83 0.83 13.24 -4.44
CA GLY A 83 1.40 13.39 -5.77
C GLY A 83 0.33 13.53 -6.86
N SER A 84 0.75 13.93 -8.06
CA SER A 84 -0.10 13.81 -9.25
C SER A 84 -0.21 12.33 -9.63
N ASN A 85 -1.45 11.82 -9.70
CA ASN A 85 -1.76 10.49 -10.23
C ASN A 85 -1.65 10.41 -11.77
N LYS A 86 -1.18 11.49 -12.42
CA LYS A 86 -0.95 11.59 -13.87
C LYS A 86 0.51 11.38 -14.29
N GLY A 87 1.39 11.07 -13.33
CA GLY A 87 2.78 10.69 -13.62
C GLY A 87 2.89 9.29 -14.25
N PRO A 88 4.07 8.92 -14.79
CA PRO A 88 4.27 7.59 -15.36
C PRO A 88 4.02 6.50 -14.32
N ALA A 89 3.18 5.53 -14.68
CA ALA A 89 2.87 4.40 -13.82
C ALA A 89 4.08 3.46 -13.69
N LYS A 90 4.24 2.91 -12.50
CA LYS A 90 5.19 1.85 -12.17
C LYS A 90 4.43 0.61 -11.75
N ALA A 91 5.06 -0.55 -11.88
CA ALA A 91 4.51 -1.79 -11.39
C ALA A 91 5.55 -2.64 -10.66
N ARG A 92 5.06 -3.49 -9.76
CA ARG A 92 5.84 -4.57 -9.15
C ARG A 92 5.08 -5.89 -9.28
N ILE A 93 5.78 -6.92 -9.71
CA ILE A 93 5.33 -8.32 -9.66
C ILE A 93 6.14 -9.02 -8.58
N THR A 94 5.48 -9.53 -7.54
CA THR A 94 6.10 -10.28 -6.45
C THR A 94 5.61 -11.72 -6.49
N SER A 95 6.51 -12.64 -6.84
CA SER A 95 6.19 -14.04 -7.10
C SER A 95 7.00 -14.97 -6.20
N ALA A 96 6.31 -15.93 -5.58
CA ALA A 96 6.89 -16.91 -4.68
C ALA A 96 6.54 -18.35 -5.09
N ASN A 97 7.59 -19.15 -5.30
CA ASN A 97 7.53 -20.57 -5.65
C ASN A 97 6.65 -20.89 -6.88
N LEU A 98 6.49 -19.94 -7.82
CA LEU A 98 5.70 -20.11 -9.04
C LEU A 98 6.56 -20.18 -10.30
N PRO A 99 6.11 -20.92 -11.34
CA PRO A 99 6.81 -21.00 -12.62
C PRO A 99 6.99 -19.63 -13.28
N ASP A 100 8.06 -19.49 -14.07
CA ASP A 100 8.38 -18.24 -14.76
C ASP A 100 7.31 -17.76 -15.73
N GLU A 101 6.56 -18.70 -16.29
CA GLU A 101 5.48 -18.39 -17.21
C GLU A 101 4.35 -17.58 -16.55
N VAL A 102 4.13 -17.69 -15.23
CA VAL A 102 3.14 -16.86 -14.53
C VAL A 102 3.55 -15.39 -14.60
N VAL A 103 4.77 -15.08 -14.15
CA VAL A 103 5.32 -13.72 -14.14
C VAL A 103 5.45 -13.16 -15.55
N ARG A 104 5.85 -13.98 -16.52
CA ARG A 104 5.95 -13.54 -17.92
C ARG A 104 4.60 -13.07 -18.47
N ARG A 105 3.52 -13.79 -18.19
CA ARG A 105 2.17 -13.47 -18.67
C ARG A 105 1.65 -12.18 -18.02
N GLU A 106 1.91 -12.00 -16.72
CA GLU A 106 1.58 -10.76 -16.00
C GLU A 106 2.35 -9.55 -16.54
N TRP A 107 3.66 -9.72 -16.77
CA TRP A 107 4.50 -8.69 -17.35
C TRP A 107 4.04 -8.28 -18.76
N GLN A 108 3.67 -9.26 -19.61
CA GLN A 108 3.11 -8.99 -20.94
C GLN A 108 1.80 -8.18 -20.89
N THR A 109 0.94 -8.45 -19.90
CA THR A 109 -0.27 -7.66 -19.67
C THR A 109 0.07 -6.22 -19.28
N LEU A 110 1.03 -6.01 -18.38
CA LEU A 110 1.48 -4.66 -17.98
C LEU A 110 2.08 -3.87 -19.15
N LEU A 111 2.91 -4.51 -19.99
CA LEU A 111 3.46 -3.89 -21.19
C LEU A 111 2.37 -3.49 -22.18
N SER A 112 1.35 -4.33 -22.34
CA SER A 112 0.20 -4.04 -23.21
C SER A 112 -0.59 -2.84 -22.71
N ALA A 113 -0.62 -2.61 -21.40
CA ALA A 113 -1.15 -1.41 -20.75
C ALA A 113 -0.18 -0.21 -20.75
N LYS A 114 0.95 -0.29 -21.45
CA LYS A 114 2.00 0.74 -21.55
C LYS A 114 2.70 1.05 -20.22
N ILE A 115 2.69 0.12 -19.28
CA ILE A 115 3.42 0.22 -18.00
C ILE A 115 4.77 -0.49 -18.18
N ASN A 116 5.80 0.30 -18.46
CA ASN A 116 7.13 -0.22 -18.84
C ASN A 116 8.11 -0.31 -17.65
N ASP A 117 7.91 0.50 -16.60
CA ASP A 117 8.72 0.45 -15.39
C ASP A 117 8.17 -0.65 -14.47
N VAL A 118 8.62 -1.88 -14.69
CA VAL A 118 8.16 -3.06 -13.96
C VAL A 118 9.32 -3.70 -13.20
N GLU A 119 9.21 -3.71 -11.87
CA GLU A 119 10.11 -4.44 -10.99
C GLU A 119 9.58 -5.86 -10.78
N ILE A 120 10.42 -6.87 -10.99
CA ILE A 120 10.07 -8.27 -10.76
C ILE A 120 10.86 -8.77 -9.56
N THR A 121 10.14 -9.20 -8.52
CA THR A 121 10.71 -9.76 -7.30
C THR A 121 10.38 -11.25 -7.23
N ARG A 122 11.41 -12.09 -7.23
CA ARG A 122 11.31 -13.53 -6.98
C ARG A 122 11.78 -13.82 -5.57
N ILE A 123 10.92 -14.46 -4.78
CA ILE A 123 11.20 -14.74 -3.37
C ILE A 123 10.77 -16.15 -3.02
N GLU A 124 11.59 -16.84 -2.24
CA GLU A 124 11.17 -18.12 -1.65
C GLU A 124 10.23 -17.84 -0.47
N ALA A 125 9.19 -18.67 -0.34
CA ALA A 125 8.21 -18.57 0.75
C ALA A 125 7.78 -19.97 1.22
N ASP A 126 7.06 -20.04 2.34
CA ASP A 126 6.53 -21.31 2.85
C ASP A 126 5.33 -21.83 2.03
N SER A 127 4.78 -21.00 1.15
CA SER A 127 3.66 -21.31 0.26
C SER A 127 3.86 -20.70 -1.13
N LEU A 128 3.02 -21.08 -2.08
CA LEU A 128 2.88 -20.35 -3.34
C LEU A 128 2.40 -18.92 -3.04
N GLY A 129 2.80 -17.97 -3.88
CA GLY A 129 2.40 -16.57 -3.73
C GLY A 129 2.53 -15.80 -5.03
N ASN A 130 1.54 -14.96 -5.32
CA ASN A 130 1.63 -13.98 -6.39
C ASN A 130 0.95 -12.68 -5.97
N ALA A 131 1.61 -11.56 -6.20
CA ALA A 131 1.06 -10.23 -5.97
C ALA A 131 1.53 -9.27 -7.07
N ILE A 132 0.63 -8.39 -7.48
CA ILE A 132 0.92 -7.30 -8.40
C ILE A 132 0.54 -6.00 -7.72
N LEU A 133 1.38 -4.99 -7.89
CA LEU A 133 1.09 -3.61 -7.54
C LEU A 133 1.29 -2.75 -8.79
N VAL A 134 0.32 -1.90 -9.11
CA VAL A 134 0.47 -0.82 -10.10
C VAL A 134 0.24 0.50 -9.37
N TYR A 135 1.12 1.48 -9.56
CA TYR A 135 1.06 2.74 -8.81
C TYR A 135 1.71 3.92 -9.51
N SER A 136 1.26 5.13 -9.16
CA SER A 136 1.85 6.41 -9.57
C SER A 136 1.56 7.45 -8.47
N GLY A 137 2.61 8.00 -7.87
CA GLY A 137 2.48 8.93 -6.75
C GLY A 137 1.67 8.33 -5.59
N SER A 138 0.58 9.00 -5.23
CA SER A 138 -0.35 8.65 -4.14
C SER A 138 -1.56 7.82 -4.62
N THR A 139 -1.43 7.13 -5.75
CA THR A 139 -2.47 6.23 -6.26
C THR A 139 -1.86 4.88 -6.54
N GLY A 140 -2.45 3.82 -5.97
CA GLY A 140 -2.06 2.45 -6.25
C GLY A 140 -3.23 1.48 -6.27
N SER A 141 -3.04 0.38 -6.98
CA SER A 141 -3.92 -0.78 -6.99
C SER A 141 -3.06 -2.03 -6.82
N SER A 142 -3.51 -2.97 -6.00
CA SER A 142 -2.81 -4.24 -5.81
C SER A 142 -3.76 -5.42 -5.89
N ASN A 143 -3.36 -6.47 -6.61
CA ASN A 143 -4.09 -7.73 -6.71
C ASN A 143 -3.21 -8.91 -6.30
N LEU A 144 -3.85 -9.96 -5.82
CA LEU A 144 -3.21 -11.22 -5.46
C LEU A 144 -3.64 -12.32 -6.43
N GLY A 145 -2.70 -13.17 -6.81
CA GLY A 145 -3.03 -14.41 -7.52
C GLY A 145 -3.78 -15.37 -6.60
N LYS A 146 -4.66 -16.17 -7.20
CA LYS A 146 -5.42 -17.23 -6.52
C LYS A 146 -5.51 -18.47 -7.40
N ILE A 147 -5.64 -19.64 -6.78
CA ILE A 147 -5.72 -20.92 -7.49
C ILE A 147 -6.90 -20.88 -8.49
N GLY A 148 -6.63 -21.31 -9.72
CA GLY A 148 -7.63 -21.36 -10.79
C GLY A 148 -7.88 -20.01 -11.50
N TYR A 149 -7.19 -18.95 -11.10
CA TYR A 149 -7.33 -17.62 -11.71
C TYR A 149 -6.09 -17.30 -12.55
N LYS A 150 -6.30 -16.76 -13.76
CA LYS A 150 -5.21 -16.60 -14.73
C LYS A 150 -4.32 -15.43 -14.37
N ALA A 151 -3.02 -15.59 -14.65
CA ALA A 151 -2.01 -14.57 -14.38
C ALA A 151 -2.32 -13.24 -15.11
N GLU A 152 -2.76 -13.34 -16.36
CA GLU A 152 -3.19 -12.21 -17.19
C GLU A 152 -4.36 -11.47 -16.55
N ASP A 153 -5.33 -12.21 -16.00
CA ASP A 153 -6.51 -11.61 -15.36
C ASP A 153 -6.10 -10.92 -14.04
N VAL A 154 -5.15 -11.46 -13.27
CA VAL A 154 -4.60 -10.78 -12.07
C VAL A 154 -4.02 -9.41 -12.43
N ALA A 155 -3.19 -9.36 -13.47
CA ALA A 155 -2.56 -8.13 -13.94
C ALA A 155 -3.58 -7.17 -14.53
N LYS A 156 -4.50 -7.68 -15.36
CA LYS A 156 -5.53 -6.88 -16.01
C LYS A 156 -6.44 -6.19 -14.98
N ASP A 157 -6.98 -6.94 -14.03
CA ASP A 157 -7.84 -6.40 -12.98
C ASP A 157 -7.10 -5.33 -12.14
N CYS A 158 -5.79 -5.52 -11.93
CA CYS A 158 -4.96 -4.57 -11.20
C CYS A 158 -4.81 -3.25 -11.96
N VAL A 159 -4.56 -3.33 -13.27
CA VAL A 159 -4.45 -2.18 -14.19
C VAL A 159 -5.79 -1.46 -14.31
N GLU A 160 -6.89 -2.16 -14.59
CA GLU A 160 -8.21 -1.54 -14.74
C GLU A 160 -8.64 -0.80 -13.46
N THR A 161 -8.35 -1.39 -12.30
CA THR A 161 -8.60 -0.73 -11.00
C THR A 161 -7.73 0.50 -10.81
N PHE A 162 -6.44 0.44 -11.17
CA PHE A 162 -5.53 1.59 -11.11
C PHE A 162 -5.99 2.72 -12.03
N GLU A 163 -6.36 2.42 -13.28
CA GLU A 163 -6.88 3.40 -14.24
C GLU A 163 -8.17 4.05 -13.74
N LYS A 164 -9.07 3.27 -13.10
CA LYS A 164 -10.24 3.82 -12.42
C LYS A 164 -9.84 4.84 -11.35
N TYR A 165 -8.83 4.54 -10.54
CA TYR A 165 -8.36 5.46 -9.48
C TYR A 165 -7.62 6.69 -10.02
N CYS A 166 -7.03 6.60 -11.20
CA CYS A 166 -6.45 7.73 -11.93
C CYS A 166 -7.50 8.62 -12.62
N ALA A 167 -8.76 8.19 -12.68
CA ALA A 167 -9.81 8.97 -13.34
C ALA A 167 -10.15 10.27 -12.58
N ASN A 168 -10.73 11.22 -13.31
CA ASN A 168 -11.23 12.50 -12.77
C ASN A 168 -10.14 13.40 -12.16
N ASN A 169 -10.52 14.20 -11.15
CA ASN A 169 -9.65 15.09 -10.39
C ASN A 169 -9.18 14.45 -9.06
N ALA A 170 -9.20 13.12 -8.96
CA ALA A 170 -8.73 12.44 -7.75
C ALA A 170 -7.23 12.66 -7.55
N ASN A 171 -6.78 12.72 -6.30
CA ASN A 171 -5.37 12.88 -5.94
C ASN A 171 -4.83 11.74 -5.07
N VAL A 172 -5.71 10.85 -4.62
CA VAL A 172 -5.38 9.64 -3.86
C VAL A 172 -6.30 8.50 -4.28
N ASP A 173 -5.86 7.25 -4.12
CA ASP A 173 -6.80 6.13 -4.25
C ASP A 173 -7.73 6.01 -3.01
N PRO A 174 -8.90 5.34 -3.13
CA PRO A 174 -9.87 5.24 -2.04
C PRO A 174 -9.33 4.60 -0.75
N TYR A 175 -8.41 3.65 -0.86
CA TYR A 175 -7.85 2.97 0.30
C TYR A 175 -6.76 3.82 0.96
N LEU A 176 -5.93 4.51 0.18
CA LEU A 176 -4.95 5.45 0.73
C LEU A 176 -5.64 6.59 1.46
N ALA A 177 -6.74 7.11 0.91
CA ALA A 177 -7.50 8.19 1.53
C ALA A 177 -7.91 7.81 2.97
N ASP A 178 -8.45 6.61 3.17
CA ASP A 178 -8.79 6.09 4.50
C ASP A 178 -7.57 5.97 5.41
N GLN A 179 -6.47 5.39 4.90
CA GLN A 179 -5.23 5.19 5.67
C GLN A 179 -4.56 6.50 6.11
N LEU A 180 -4.74 7.58 5.35
CA LEU A 180 -4.13 8.88 5.63
C LEU A 180 -4.96 9.75 6.59
N LEU A 181 -6.22 9.39 6.90
CA LEU A 181 -7.12 10.22 7.70
C LEU A 181 -6.55 10.59 9.06
N VAL A 182 -6.00 9.61 9.80
CA VAL A 182 -5.42 9.85 11.14
C VAL A 182 -4.33 10.91 11.07
N TYR A 183 -3.44 10.84 10.08
CA TYR A 183 -2.35 11.80 9.92
C TYR A 183 -2.83 13.18 9.47
N LYS A 184 -3.82 13.22 8.57
CA LYS A 184 -4.45 14.48 8.13
C LYS A 184 -5.07 15.23 9.31
N TYR A 185 -5.75 14.52 10.20
CA TYR A 185 -6.43 15.13 11.35
C TYR A 185 -5.49 15.49 12.51
N LEU A 186 -4.34 14.83 12.61
CA LEU A 186 -3.30 15.17 13.59
C LEU A 186 -2.37 16.31 13.14
N ALA A 187 -2.38 16.67 11.86
CA ALA A 187 -1.62 17.80 11.34
C ALA A 187 -2.29 19.14 11.73
N GLU A 188 -1.52 20.11 12.23
CA GLU A 188 -2.04 21.41 12.71
C GLU A 188 -2.30 22.45 11.59
N SER A 189 -1.75 22.24 10.38
CA SER A 189 -1.78 23.20 9.26
C SER A 189 -2.44 22.61 8.01
N ASP A 190 -3.10 23.44 7.18
CA ASP A 190 -3.60 23.23 5.79
C ASP A 190 -3.28 21.85 5.19
N ALA A 191 -3.81 20.80 5.81
CA ALA A 191 -3.44 19.45 5.49
C ALA A 191 -4.02 19.16 4.11
N ALA A 192 -3.19 18.61 3.22
CA ALA A 192 -3.58 18.36 1.84
C ALA A 192 -4.96 17.69 1.78
N GLU A 193 -5.87 18.26 1.00
CA GLU A 193 -7.19 17.69 0.84
C GLU A 193 -7.08 16.30 0.22
N LEU A 194 -7.74 15.32 0.81
CA LEU A 194 -7.81 13.97 0.27
C LEU A 194 -9.06 13.87 -0.61
N ASN A 195 -8.84 13.77 -1.91
CA ASN A 195 -9.90 13.66 -2.92
C ASN A 195 -9.79 12.29 -3.62
N PRO A 196 -10.32 11.21 -3.04
CA PRO A 196 -10.41 9.93 -3.74
C PRO A 196 -11.54 9.94 -4.77
N VAL A 197 -11.48 9.02 -5.74
CA VAL A 197 -12.58 8.83 -6.72
C VAL A 197 -13.91 8.46 -6.06
N GLU A 198 -13.85 7.82 -4.89
CA GLU A 198 -14.99 7.51 -4.04
C GLU A 198 -14.54 7.42 -2.58
N LYS A 199 -15.41 7.82 -1.64
CA LYS A 199 -15.21 7.55 -0.22
C LYS A 199 -15.83 6.18 0.09
N ILE A 200 -14.99 5.21 0.43
CA ILE A 200 -15.43 3.87 0.83
C ILE A 200 -15.98 3.88 2.27
N LYS A 201 -16.78 2.89 2.63
CA LYS A 201 -17.35 2.76 3.98
C LYS A 201 -16.31 2.82 5.11
N HIS A 202 -15.11 2.29 4.86
CA HIS A 202 -13.99 2.38 5.80
C HIS A 202 -13.59 3.83 6.07
N TYR A 203 -13.42 4.65 5.02
CA TYR A 203 -13.13 6.07 5.12
C TYR A 203 -14.17 6.78 6.01
N GLU A 204 -15.46 6.58 5.75
CA GLU A 204 -16.55 7.24 6.50
C GLU A 204 -16.55 6.84 7.97
N THR A 205 -16.33 5.55 8.24
CA THR A 205 -16.28 5.01 9.60
C THR A 205 -15.06 5.57 10.35
N ASN A 206 -13.89 5.55 9.72
CA ASN A 206 -12.65 6.02 10.31
C ASN A 206 -12.70 7.53 10.58
N GLU A 207 -13.22 8.32 9.63
CA GLU A 207 -13.45 9.76 9.82
C GLU A 207 -14.40 10.04 10.99
N SER A 208 -15.50 9.27 11.11
CA SER A 208 -16.45 9.42 12.21
C SER A 208 -15.81 9.10 13.56
N ILE A 209 -15.00 8.04 13.64
CA ILE A 209 -14.27 7.68 14.88
C ILE A 209 -13.28 8.78 15.23
N ILE A 210 -12.46 9.26 14.29
CA ILE A 210 -11.46 10.29 14.54
C ILE A 210 -12.10 11.55 15.11
N LYS A 211 -13.24 11.99 14.57
CA LYS A 211 -13.96 13.17 15.06
C LYS A 211 -14.39 13.04 16.53
N LEU A 212 -14.80 11.85 16.98
CA LEU A 212 -15.12 11.61 18.40
C LEU A 212 -13.93 11.84 19.36
N PHE A 213 -12.69 11.70 18.88
CA PHE A 213 -11.49 11.95 19.68
C PHE A 213 -11.00 13.42 19.60
N LEU A 214 -11.46 14.17 18.60
CA LEU A 214 -11.08 15.58 18.39
C LEU A 214 -12.09 16.58 18.97
N GLU A 215 -13.37 16.18 19.06
CA GLU A 215 -14.39 16.94 19.76
C GLU A 215 -14.12 16.87 21.27
N LYS A 216 -13.31 17.81 21.77
CA LYS A 216 -13.13 18.13 23.19
C LYS A 216 -13.83 19.43 23.54
#